data_AF-A0A3P7K2K8-F1
#
_entry.id   AF-A0A3P7K2K8-F1
#
_cell.length_a   1.000
_cell.length_b   1.000
_cell.length_c   1.000
_cell.angle_alpha   90.00
_cell.angle_beta   90.00
_cell.angle_gamma   90.00
#
_symmetry.space_group_name_H-M   'P 1'
#
loop_
_entity.id
_entity.type
_entity.pdbx_description
1 polymer ?
#
loop_
_entity_poly.entity_id
_entity_poly.type
_entity_poly.pdbx_seq_one_letter_code
_entity_poly.pdbx_strand_id
1 'polypeptide(L)'
;MTCSVWLKQVWMDRRLAWDPKNYGGVSVLYIPYEMIWVPDIVLYNNADSYYNITISTKATLHHSGQVTWEPPAIFKSLCQIDVRWFPFDEQQCYLKFGSWTYSEDLINLELLNDNVRYEEEVNEQGIVDNITIADDGIDLSDYYPSVEWDIMSRIGIRRSKNYPSCCNDNPYVDVTYYLNLRRKPLFYTVNLVFPCVGISCLTIAVFYLPSYSGEKVSMCISIVVALTMFILLLVS
;
A
#
# COMPACT_ATOMS: atom_id res chain seq x y z
N MET A 1 0.00 3.94 5.41
CA MET A 1 -1.11 3.24 4.73
C MET A 1 -1.27 1.87 5.35
N THR A 2 -2.49 1.44 5.62
CA THR A 2 -2.77 0.10 6.18
C THR A 2 -3.58 -0.70 5.18
N CYS A 3 -3.10 -1.90 4.82
CA CYS A 3 -3.76 -2.78 3.85
C CYS A 3 -3.86 -4.19 4.42
N SER A 4 -5.04 -4.80 4.28
CA SER A 4 -5.24 -6.24 4.53
C SER A 4 -5.15 -6.96 3.20
N VAL A 5 -4.14 -7.81 3.03
CA VAL A 5 -3.85 -8.49 1.76
C VAL A 5 -3.51 -9.95 1.98
N TRP A 6 -3.66 -10.75 0.93
CA TRP A 6 -3.16 -12.12 0.86
C TRP A 6 -1.84 -12.10 0.10
N LEU A 7 -0.74 -12.49 0.77
CA LEU A 7 0.57 -12.50 0.13
C LEU A 7 0.80 -13.84 -0.55
N LYS A 8 0.48 -13.96 -1.84
CA LYS A 8 0.71 -15.19 -2.60
C LYS A 8 2.18 -15.37 -2.96
N GLN A 9 2.74 -16.48 -2.51
CA GLN A 9 4.11 -16.89 -2.77
C GLN A 9 4.11 -18.29 -3.38
N VAL A 10 4.88 -18.47 -4.45
CA VAL A 10 5.01 -19.74 -5.15
C VAL A 10 6.48 -20.01 -5.38
N TRP A 11 6.96 -21.18 -4.96
CA TRP A 11 8.33 -21.61 -5.21
C TRP A 11 8.39 -23.11 -5.48
N MET A 12 9.54 -23.58 -5.96
CA MET A 12 9.79 -24.99 -6.24
C MET A 12 10.83 -25.53 -5.26
N ASP A 13 10.45 -26.52 -4.46
CA ASP A 13 11.36 -27.29 -3.60
C ASP A 13 11.48 -28.73 -4.09
N ARG A 14 12.64 -29.06 -4.69
CA ARG A 14 12.93 -30.40 -5.20
C ARG A 14 13.02 -31.46 -4.11
N ARG A 15 13.31 -31.08 -2.85
CA ARG A 15 13.39 -32.02 -1.72
C ARG A 15 12.01 -32.52 -1.29
N LEU A 16 10.98 -31.75 -1.61
CA LEU A 16 9.58 -32.05 -1.29
C LEU A 16 8.83 -32.69 -2.47
N ALA A 17 9.51 -33.12 -3.53
CA ALA A 17 8.89 -33.81 -4.66
C ALA A 17 8.73 -35.32 -4.39
N TRP A 18 7.62 -35.91 -4.83
CA TRP A 18 7.37 -37.36 -4.74
C TRP A 18 6.63 -37.88 -5.97
N ASP A 19 6.70 -39.21 -6.20
CA ASP A 19 5.88 -39.87 -7.22
C ASP A 19 4.54 -40.31 -6.60
N PRO A 20 3.38 -39.79 -7.06
CA PRO A 20 2.07 -40.18 -6.56
C PRO A 20 1.82 -41.70 -6.58
N LYS A 21 2.45 -42.45 -7.51
CA LYS A 21 2.28 -43.91 -7.62
C LYS A 21 2.76 -44.66 -6.38
N ASN A 22 3.79 -44.15 -5.71
CA ASN A 22 4.36 -44.78 -4.51
C ASN A 22 3.57 -44.46 -3.23
N TYR A 23 2.67 -43.47 -3.28
CA TYR A 23 1.96 -42.93 -2.12
C TYR A 23 0.43 -42.95 -2.32
N GLY A 24 -0.10 -43.99 -2.97
CA GLY A 24 -1.54 -44.19 -3.08
C GLY A 24 -2.28 -43.16 -3.95
N GLY A 25 -1.57 -42.52 -4.91
CA GLY A 25 -2.14 -41.53 -5.82
C GLY A 25 -2.25 -40.12 -5.25
N VAL A 26 -1.66 -39.84 -4.08
CA VAL A 26 -1.68 -38.51 -3.48
C VAL A 26 -0.85 -37.54 -4.33
N SER A 27 -1.51 -36.50 -4.84
CA SER A 27 -0.89 -35.47 -5.70
C SER A 27 -0.68 -34.12 -5.00
N VAL A 28 -1.43 -33.85 -3.92
CA VAL A 28 -1.39 -32.58 -3.17
C VAL A 28 -1.41 -32.87 -1.67
N LEU A 29 -0.64 -32.10 -0.91
CA LEU A 29 -0.52 -32.18 0.55
C LEU A 29 -0.60 -30.79 1.17
N TYR A 30 -1.24 -30.66 2.34
CA TYR A 30 -1.30 -29.42 3.11
C TYR A 30 -0.38 -29.52 4.33
N ILE A 31 0.68 -28.71 4.37
CA ILE A 31 1.71 -28.76 5.40
C ILE A 31 1.75 -27.42 6.15
N PRO A 32 1.86 -27.40 7.49
CA PRO A 32 2.16 -26.18 8.24
C PRO A 32 3.47 -25.52 7.76
N TYR A 33 3.50 -24.20 7.63
CA TYR A 33 4.66 -23.49 7.09
C TYR A 33 5.92 -23.66 7.95
N GLU A 34 5.77 -23.96 9.25
CA GLU A 34 6.88 -24.16 10.19
C GLU A 34 7.67 -25.45 9.93
N MET A 35 7.11 -26.39 9.17
CA MET A 35 7.75 -27.68 8.86
C MET A 35 8.56 -27.66 7.56
N ILE A 36 8.46 -26.58 6.78
CA ILE A 36 9.13 -26.42 5.49
C ILE A 36 9.96 -25.14 5.48
N TRP A 37 10.90 -25.06 4.54
CA TRP A 37 11.58 -23.81 4.28
C TRP A 37 10.63 -22.83 3.58
N VAL A 38 10.62 -21.58 4.05
CA VAL A 38 9.80 -20.48 3.53
C VAL A 38 10.71 -19.27 3.30
N PRO A 39 10.63 -18.58 2.15
CA PRO A 39 11.43 -17.40 1.90
C PRO A 39 11.07 -16.27 2.87
N ASP A 40 12.09 -15.53 3.33
CA ASP A 40 11.99 -14.46 4.32
C ASP A 40 11.58 -13.11 3.69
N ILE A 41 10.43 -13.10 3.03
CA ILE A 41 9.92 -11.90 2.36
C ILE A 41 9.32 -10.94 3.39
N VAL A 42 9.91 -9.75 3.49
CA VAL A 42 9.53 -8.72 4.46
C VAL A 42 9.17 -7.41 3.78
N LEU A 43 8.38 -6.58 4.46
CA LEU A 43 8.06 -5.22 4.04
C LEU A 43 9.16 -4.25 4.54
N TYR A 44 9.94 -3.68 3.64
CA TYR A 44 11.04 -2.76 4.00
C TYR A 44 10.55 -1.42 4.52
N ASN A 45 9.50 -0.85 3.90
CA ASN A 45 8.94 0.44 4.31
C ASN A 45 7.83 0.28 5.37
N ASN A 46 8.01 -0.67 6.29
CA ASN A 46 7.08 -0.92 7.38
C ASN A 46 7.04 0.27 8.35
N ALA A 47 5.84 0.71 8.72
CA ALA A 47 5.59 1.75 9.71
C ALA A 47 5.34 1.17 11.12
N ASP A 48 5.16 -0.15 11.23
CA ASP A 48 4.94 -0.83 12.50
C ASP A 48 6.24 -1.45 13.06
N SER A 49 6.22 -1.73 14.36
CA SER A 49 7.32 -2.35 15.10
C SER A 49 7.51 -3.85 14.83
N TYR A 50 6.47 -4.53 14.35
CA TYR A 50 6.50 -5.96 14.02
C TYR A 50 6.65 -6.16 12.51
N TYR A 51 7.67 -6.91 12.09
CA TYR A 51 7.98 -7.21 10.69
C TYR A 51 7.42 -8.55 10.20
N ASN A 52 7.02 -9.44 11.13
CA ASN A 52 6.64 -10.81 10.80
C ASN A 52 5.13 -10.93 10.54
N ILE A 53 4.79 -11.80 9.59
CA ILE A 53 3.42 -12.27 9.34
C ILE A 53 2.95 -12.99 10.62
N THR A 54 1.97 -12.42 11.30
CA THR A 54 1.49 -12.91 12.61
C THR A 54 0.55 -14.13 12.50
N ILE A 55 0.11 -14.48 11.29
CA ILE A 55 -0.88 -15.53 11.06
C ILE A 55 -0.22 -16.77 10.45
N SER A 56 -0.26 -17.86 11.19
CA SER A 56 0.22 -19.17 10.77
C SER A 56 -0.82 -19.87 9.88
N THR A 57 -0.50 -20.03 8.60
CA THR A 57 -1.34 -20.76 7.63
C THR A 57 -0.60 -21.98 7.08
N LYS A 58 -1.37 -22.95 6.57
CA LYS A 58 -0.81 -24.11 5.88
C LYS A 58 -0.45 -23.75 4.45
N ALA A 59 0.69 -24.23 3.98
CA ALA A 59 1.08 -24.18 2.57
C ALA A 59 0.52 -25.41 1.82
N THR A 60 0.23 -25.21 0.53
CA THR A 60 -0.20 -26.27 -0.39
C THR A 60 1.02 -26.75 -1.15
N LEU A 61 1.38 -28.02 -0.97
CA LEU A 61 2.50 -28.67 -1.64
C LEU A 61 1.96 -29.63 -2.72
N HIS A 62 2.45 -29.48 -3.94
CA HIS A 62 2.17 -30.38 -5.06
C HIS A 62 3.26 -31.44 -5.19
N HIS A 63 2.93 -32.61 -5.75
CA HIS A 63 3.87 -33.73 -5.96
C HIS A 63 5.08 -33.37 -6.82
N SER A 64 4.97 -32.34 -7.67
CA SER A 64 6.07 -31.79 -8.47
C SER A 64 7.15 -31.08 -7.64
N GLY A 65 6.90 -30.84 -6.35
CA GLY A 65 7.70 -30.00 -5.48
C GLY A 65 7.29 -28.52 -5.50
N GLN A 66 6.22 -28.15 -6.21
CA GLN A 66 5.70 -26.79 -6.18
C GLN A 66 4.99 -26.51 -4.85
N VAL A 67 5.43 -25.47 -4.14
CA VAL A 67 4.80 -25.00 -2.92
C VAL A 67 4.09 -23.68 -3.21
N THR A 68 2.83 -23.57 -2.79
CA THR A 68 2.05 -22.34 -2.80
C THR A 68 1.68 -21.97 -1.36
N TRP A 69 2.04 -20.76 -0.94
CA TRP A 69 1.73 -20.24 0.39
C TRP A 69 1.08 -18.86 0.26
N GLU A 70 -0.11 -18.72 0.83
CA GLU A 70 -0.95 -17.53 0.72
C GLU A 70 -1.41 -17.08 2.11
N PRO A 71 -0.51 -16.59 2.98
CA PRO A 71 -0.91 -16.06 4.29
C PRO A 71 -1.67 -14.72 4.15
N PRO A 72 -2.75 -14.52 4.92
CA PRO A 72 -3.32 -13.20 5.11
C PRO A 72 -2.41 -12.37 6.02
N ALA A 73 -2.15 -11.12 5.65
CA ALA A 73 -1.33 -10.20 6.42
C ALA A 73 -1.89 -8.78 6.38
N ILE A 74 -1.74 -8.07 7.50
CA ILE A 74 -2.04 -6.65 7.60
C ILE A 74 -0.71 -5.90 7.51
N PHE A 75 -0.47 -5.26 6.37
CA PHE A 75 0.73 -4.46 6.16
C PHE A 75 0.43 -3.00 6.48
N LYS A 76 1.34 -2.39 7.24
CA LYS A 76 1.33 -0.95 7.52
C LYS A 76 2.58 -0.33 6.91
N SER A 77 2.42 0.39 5.80
CA SER A 77 3.55 1.06 5.16
C SER A 77 3.64 2.54 5.50
N LEU A 78 4.87 3.04 5.49
CA LEU A 78 5.15 4.47 5.47
C LEU A 78 4.75 5.03 4.10
N CYS A 79 3.81 5.96 4.10
CA CYS A 79 3.39 6.69 2.92
C CYS A 79 3.39 8.18 3.25
N GLN A 80 4.07 8.97 2.42
CA GLN A 80 4.13 10.42 2.57
C GLN A 80 2.86 11.03 1.98
N ILE A 81 2.10 11.74 2.80
CA ILE A 81 0.84 12.39 2.40
C ILE A 81 1.13 13.80 1.90
N ASP A 82 0.60 14.13 0.73
CA ASP A 82 0.60 15.48 0.17
C ASP A 82 -0.76 16.16 0.37
N VAL A 83 -0.78 17.22 1.19
CA VAL A 83 -2.02 17.91 1.59
C VAL A 83 -2.33 19.16 0.75
N ARG A 84 -1.57 19.44 -0.32
CA ARG A 84 -1.74 20.67 -1.13
C ARG A 84 -3.15 20.87 -1.68
N TRP A 85 -3.82 19.79 -2.05
CA TRP A 85 -5.14 19.81 -2.67
C TRP A 85 -6.24 19.18 -1.82
N PHE A 86 -6.00 19.00 -0.51
CA PHE A 86 -7.00 18.45 0.40
C PHE A 86 -8.33 19.23 0.31
N PRO A 87 -9.51 18.59 0.20
CA PRO A 87 -9.79 17.14 0.24
C PRO A 87 -9.90 16.46 -1.14
N PHE A 88 -9.44 17.12 -2.21
CA PHE A 88 -9.41 16.61 -3.59
C PHE A 88 -8.02 16.05 -3.94
N ASP A 89 -7.33 15.52 -2.95
CA ASP A 89 -5.95 15.04 -3.06
C ASP A 89 -5.85 13.64 -3.67
N GLU A 90 -4.71 13.42 -4.34
CA GLU A 90 -4.24 12.12 -4.82
C GLU A 90 -2.96 11.76 -4.08
N GLN A 91 -2.83 10.49 -3.71
CA GLN A 91 -1.72 9.98 -2.91
C GLN A 91 -1.11 8.77 -3.61
N GLN A 92 0.21 8.81 -3.81
CA GLN A 92 0.97 7.69 -4.33
C GLN A 92 1.68 6.99 -3.16
N CYS A 93 1.08 5.91 -2.67
CA CYS A 93 1.67 5.07 -1.65
C CYS A 93 2.36 3.85 -2.28
N TYR A 94 3.33 3.28 -1.58
CA TYR A 94 3.99 2.05 -2.05
C TYR A 94 4.20 1.03 -0.93
N LEU A 95 4.35 -0.23 -1.33
CA LEU A 95 4.69 -1.38 -0.50
C LEU A 95 5.93 -2.04 -1.11
N LYS A 96 7.06 -1.98 -0.41
CA LYS A 96 8.34 -2.52 -0.88
C LYS A 96 8.63 -3.86 -0.19
N PHE A 97 8.58 -4.94 -0.95
CA PHE A 97 8.89 -6.29 -0.48
C PHE A 97 10.26 -6.74 -0.98
N GLY A 98 10.98 -7.49 -0.14
CA GLY A 98 12.25 -8.10 -0.50
C GLY A 98 12.64 -9.16 0.51
N SER A 99 13.63 -9.98 0.17
CA SER A 99 14.25 -10.88 1.14
C SER A 99 15.07 -10.05 2.14
N TRP A 100 15.02 -10.39 3.42
CA TRP A 100 15.86 -9.72 4.42
C TRP A 100 17.30 -10.21 4.40
N THR A 101 17.50 -11.50 4.14
CA THR A 101 18.79 -12.19 4.37
C THR A 101 19.48 -12.61 3.07
N TYR A 102 18.74 -12.86 2.00
CA TYR A 102 19.27 -13.47 0.78
C TYR A 102 19.41 -12.45 -0.36
N SER A 103 20.53 -12.54 -1.08
CA SER A 103 20.80 -11.77 -2.30
C SER A 103 20.14 -12.40 -3.53
N GLU A 104 20.16 -11.70 -4.67
CA GLU A 104 19.57 -12.13 -5.95
C GLU A 104 20.04 -13.53 -6.40
N ASP A 105 21.33 -13.84 -6.20
CA ASP A 105 21.92 -15.14 -6.55
C ASP A 105 21.30 -16.33 -5.81
N LEU A 106 20.75 -16.10 -4.60
CA LEU A 106 20.16 -17.13 -3.75
C LEU A 106 18.64 -17.16 -3.89
N ILE A 107 18.01 -15.98 -3.88
CA ILE A 107 16.57 -15.82 -4.07
C ILE A 107 16.33 -14.73 -5.11
N ASN A 108 15.82 -15.15 -6.27
CA ASN A 108 15.30 -14.25 -7.28
C ASN A 108 13.78 -14.10 -7.11
N LEU A 109 13.31 -12.87 -6.90
CA LEU A 109 11.88 -12.55 -6.80
C LEU A 109 11.33 -12.14 -8.16
N GLU A 110 10.19 -12.73 -8.52
CA GLU A 110 9.48 -12.45 -9.77
C GLU A 110 8.01 -12.14 -9.47
N LEU A 111 7.40 -11.33 -10.33
CA LEU A 111 5.97 -11.01 -10.27
C LEU A 111 5.18 -12.21 -10.82
N LEU A 112 4.09 -12.58 -10.15
CA LEU A 112 3.23 -13.71 -10.57
C LEU A 112 2.33 -13.39 -11.78
N ASN A 113 2.38 -12.17 -12.30
CA ASN A 113 1.55 -11.75 -13.42
C ASN A 113 2.15 -12.17 -14.77
N ASP A 114 1.28 -12.56 -15.70
CA ASP A 114 1.68 -12.91 -17.07
C ASP A 114 1.91 -11.68 -17.96
N ASN A 115 1.23 -10.56 -17.67
CA ASN A 115 1.29 -9.33 -18.47
C ASN A 115 2.32 -8.35 -17.90
N VAL A 116 3.57 -8.58 -18.24
CA VAL A 116 4.70 -7.82 -17.72
C VAL A 116 5.45 -7.13 -18.85
N ARG A 117 5.79 -5.87 -18.63
CA ARG A 117 6.64 -5.08 -19.55
C ARG A 117 8.03 -4.89 -18.96
N TYR A 118 9.03 -4.91 -19.82
CA TYR A 118 10.42 -4.65 -19.46
C TYR A 118 10.77 -3.22 -19.86
N GLU A 119 11.27 -2.44 -18.92
CA GLU A 119 11.75 -1.08 -19.16
C GLU A 119 13.15 -0.92 -18.57
N GLU A 120 13.89 0.05 -19.08
CA GLU A 120 15.20 0.43 -18.58
C GLU A 120 15.04 1.70 -17.71
N GLU A 121 15.40 1.60 -16.44
CA GLU A 121 15.39 2.73 -15.51
C GLU A 121 16.84 3.13 -15.20
N VAL A 122 17.13 4.44 -15.25
CA VAL A 122 18.43 4.95 -14.84
C VAL A 122 18.42 5.13 -13.33
N ASN A 123 19.25 4.37 -12.63
CA ASN A 123 19.39 4.46 -11.18
C ASN A 123 20.01 5.78 -10.72
N GLU A 124 19.97 6.02 -9.41
CA GLU A 124 20.62 7.16 -8.73
C GLU A 124 22.13 7.28 -9.04
N GLN A 125 22.78 6.18 -9.45
CA GLN A 125 24.19 6.13 -9.84
C GLN A 125 24.43 6.37 -11.35
N GLY A 126 23.39 6.63 -12.14
CA GLY A 126 23.49 6.79 -13.59
C GLY A 126 23.67 5.48 -14.36
N ILE A 127 23.56 4.32 -13.69
CA ILE A 127 23.58 2.99 -14.33
C ILE A 127 22.18 2.64 -14.83
N VAL A 128 22.11 1.97 -15.98
CA VAL A 128 20.85 1.51 -16.58
C VAL A 128 20.54 0.12 -16.03
N ASP A 129 19.41 0.01 -15.34
CA ASP A 129 18.92 -1.25 -14.78
C ASP A 129 17.66 -1.70 -15.51
N ASN A 130 17.53 -3.02 -15.68
CA ASN A 130 16.33 -3.63 -16.24
C ASN A 130 15.26 -3.78 -15.16
N ILE A 131 14.17 -3.02 -15.31
CA ILE A 131 13.02 -3.12 -14.44
C ILE A 131 11.90 -3.89 -15.12
N THR A 132 11.14 -4.58 -14.30
CA THR A 132 10.05 -5.44 -14.73
C THR A 132 8.77 -4.88 -14.13
N ILE A 133 7.86 -4.41 -14.97
CA ILE A 133 6.66 -3.67 -14.57
C ILE A 133 5.42 -4.49 -14.90
N ALA A 134 4.55 -4.68 -13.92
CA ALA A 134 3.20 -5.18 -14.08
C ALA A 134 2.21 -4.04 -13.81
N ASP A 135 1.43 -3.64 -14.81
CA ASP A 135 0.42 -2.59 -14.65
C ASP A 135 -0.69 -3.00 -13.66
N ASP A 136 -1.03 -4.30 -13.63
CA ASP A 136 -2.01 -4.91 -12.72
C ASP A 136 -1.34 -5.71 -11.59
N GLY A 137 -0.33 -5.15 -10.94
CA GLY A 137 0.49 -5.86 -9.95
C GLY A 137 -0.28 -6.43 -8.74
N ILE A 138 -1.44 -5.87 -8.40
CA ILE A 138 -2.27 -6.34 -7.28
C ILE A 138 -3.62 -6.83 -7.81
N ASP A 139 -3.98 -8.07 -7.50
CA ASP A 139 -5.31 -8.59 -7.79
C ASP A 139 -6.37 -7.94 -6.88
N LEU A 140 -7.43 -7.40 -7.49
CA LEU A 140 -8.57 -6.79 -6.79
C LEU A 140 -9.86 -7.62 -6.92
N SER A 141 -9.78 -8.87 -7.36
CA SER A 141 -10.97 -9.74 -7.53
C SER A 141 -11.81 -9.85 -6.26
N ASP A 142 -11.16 -9.94 -5.09
CA ASP A 142 -11.81 -9.99 -3.76
C ASP A 142 -11.70 -8.66 -2.99
N TYR A 143 -11.55 -7.53 -3.71
CA TYR A 143 -11.38 -6.23 -3.07
C TYR A 143 -12.70 -5.69 -2.49
N TYR A 144 -12.67 -5.34 -1.21
CA TYR A 144 -13.74 -4.57 -0.58
C TYR A 144 -13.46 -3.07 -0.72
N PRO A 145 -14.34 -2.28 -1.38
CA PRO A 145 -14.08 -0.87 -1.66
C PRO A 145 -13.98 -0.04 -0.39
N SER A 146 -12.97 0.83 -0.35
CA SER A 146 -12.80 1.77 0.76
C SER A 146 -13.84 2.90 0.71
N VAL A 147 -14.25 3.34 1.90
CA VAL A 147 -15.22 4.44 2.09
C VAL A 147 -14.58 5.79 1.78
N GLU A 148 -13.27 5.93 1.97
CA GLU A 148 -12.56 7.21 1.90
C GLU A 148 -11.69 7.33 0.64
N TRP A 149 -11.26 6.21 0.06
CA TRP A 149 -10.26 6.18 -1.01
C TRP A 149 -10.73 5.34 -2.21
N ASP A 150 -10.45 5.83 -3.42
CA ASP A 150 -10.56 5.09 -4.67
C ASP A 150 -9.17 4.70 -5.16
N ILE A 151 -9.01 3.45 -5.62
CA ILE A 151 -7.76 2.97 -6.21
C ILE A 151 -7.77 3.32 -7.70
N MET A 152 -6.85 4.20 -8.10
CA MET A 152 -6.71 4.67 -9.49
C MET A 152 -5.75 3.80 -10.30
N SER A 153 -4.64 3.38 -9.71
CA SER A 153 -3.65 2.48 -10.33
C SER A 153 -2.92 1.62 -9.30
N ARG A 154 -2.36 0.51 -9.77
CA ARG A 154 -1.82 -0.58 -8.92
C ARG A 154 -0.59 -1.25 -9.56
N ILE A 155 0.43 -0.45 -9.83
CA ILE A 155 1.60 -0.87 -10.60
C ILE A 155 2.57 -1.65 -9.71
N GLY A 156 2.95 -2.86 -10.09
CA GLY A 156 4.03 -3.62 -9.46
C GLY A 156 5.32 -3.45 -10.25
N ILE A 157 6.44 -3.14 -9.58
CA ILE A 157 7.75 -2.99 -10.22
C ILE A 157 8.77 -3.85 -9.47
N ARG A 158 9.43 -4.77 -10.17
CA ARG A 158 10.60 -5.49 -9.68
C ARG A 158 11.86 -4.71 -10.06
N ARG A 159 12.75 -4.53 -9.09
CA ARG A 159 14.07 -3.91 -9.25
C ARG A 159 15.15 -4.81 -8.65
N SER A 160 16.31 -4.85 -9.30
CA SER A 160 17.54 -5.37 -8.70
C SER A 160 18.38 -4.17 -8.29
N LYS A 161 18.74 -4.06 -7.01
CA LYS A 161 19.54 -2.95 -6.49
C LYS A 161 20.76 -3.48 -5.76
N ASN A 162 21.93 -2.91 -6.08
CA ASN A 162 23.13 -3.13 -5.29
C ASN A 162 23.18 -2.11 -4.14
N TYR A 163 23.50 -2.58 -2.93
CA TYR A 163 23.56 -1.76 -1.72
C TYR A 163 25.02 -1.55 -1.30
N PRO A 164 25.67 -0.45 -1.74
CA PRO A 164 27.10 -0.25 -1.52
C PRO A 164 27.47 -0.04 -0.06
N SER A 165 26.49 0.31 0.79
CA SER A 165 26.70 0.52 2.23
C SER A 165 26.87 -0.77 3.03
N CYS A 166 26.33 -1.90 2.58
CA CYS A 166 26.35 -3.15 3.35
C CYS A 166 26.92 -4.34 2.57
N CYS A 167 26.68 -4.46 1.27
CA CYS A 167 27.04 -5.62 0.46
C CYS A 167 27.32 -5.18 -0.96
N ASN A 168 28.60 -5.01 -1.31
CA ASN A 168 29.01 -4.55 -2.64
C ASN A 168 29.00 -5.65 -3.71
N ASP A 169 29.09 -6.90 -3.27
CA ASP A 169 29.40 -8.05 -4.14
C ASP A 169 28.16 -8.55 -4.89
N ASN A 170 26.99 -8.54 -4.24
CA ASN A 170 25.77 -9.12 -4.79
C ASN A 170 24.58 -8.15 -4.70
N PRO A 171 23.79 -8.01 -5.78
CA PRO A 171 22.58 -7.22 -5.75
C PRO A 171 21.45 -7.92 -4.97
N TYR A 172 20.48 -7.13 -4.52
CA TYR A 172 19.26 -7.60 -3.86
C TYR A 172 18.06 -7.26 -4.72
N VAL A 173 17.13 -8.21 -4.83
CA VAL A 173 15.88 -8.01 -5.57
C VAL A 173 14.80 -7.51 -4.63
N ASP A 174 14.09 -6.47 -5.08
CA ASP A 174 12.90 -5.98 -4.44
C ASP A 174 11.73 -5.89 -5.42
N VAL A 175 10.52 -6.15 -4.91
CA VAL A 175 9.26 -5.97 -5.62
C VAL A 175 8.47 -4.89 -4.90
N THR A 176 8.27 -3.77 -5.59
CA THR A 176 7.57 -2.60 -5.06
C THR A 176 6.22 -2.44 -5.74
N TYR A 177 5.14 -2.49 -4.97
CA TYR A 177 3.79 -2.21 -5.45
C TYR A 177 3.42 -0.75 -5.16
N TYR A 178 3.16 0.03 -6.21
CA TYR A 178 2.67 1.40 -6.14
C TYR A 178 1.15 1.43 -6.27
N LEU A 179 0.50 2.04 -5.29
CA LEU A 179 -0.93 2.29 -5.25
C LEU A 179 -1.16 3.79 -5.39
N ASN A 180 -1.78 4.19 -6.50
CA ASN A 180 -2.27 5.56 -6.64
C ASN A 180 -3.71 5.61 -6.12
N LEU A 181 -3.92 6.41 -5.07
CA LEU A 181 -5.17 6.51 -4.34
C LEU A 181 -5.75 7.92 -4.51
N ARG A 182 -7.05 8.03 -4.76
CA ARG A 182 -7.77 9.31 -4.81
C ARG A 182 -8.75 9.40 -3.65
N ARG A 183 -8.75 10.52 -2.92
CA ARG A 183 -9.70 10.73 -1.80
C ARG A 183 -11.10 10.97 -2.34
N LYS A 184 -12.11 10.42 -1.66
CA LYS A 184 -13.54 10.75 -1.85
C LYS A 184 -13.87 12.03 -1.08
N PRO A 185 -14.08 13.18 -1.75
CA PRO A 185 -14.18 14.47 -1.06
C PRO A 185 -15.55 14.71 -0.41
N LEU A 186 -16.57 13.91 -0.73
CA LEU A 186 -17.99 14.18 -0.40
C LEU A 186 -18.21 14.52 1.08
N PHE A 187 -17.62 13.75 1.99
CA PHE A 187 -17.74 13.98 3.42
C PHE A 187 -17.19 15.35 3.83
N TYR A 188 -16.01 15.71 3.31
CA TYR A 188 -15.35 16.99 3.62
C TYR A 188 -16.02 18.17 2.91
N THR A 189 -16.49 17.99 1.67
CA THR A 189 -17.22 19.05 0.96
C THR A 189 -18.52 19.40 1.69
N VAL A 190 -19.27 18.41 2.17
CA VAL A 190 -20.55 18.64 2.86
C VAL A 190 -20.36 19.18 4.27
N ASN A 191 -19.43 18.63 5.05
CA ASN A 191 -19.31 18.97 6.47
C ASN A 191 -18.31 20.10 6.75
N LEU A 192 -17.40 20.41 5.82
CA LEU A 192 -16.35 21.41 6.02
C LEU A 192 -16.49 22.57 5.03
N VAL A 193 -16.58 22.29 3.73
CA VAL A 193 -16.60 23.36 2.71
C VAL A 193 -17.92 24.15 2.73
N PHE A 194 -19.08 23.48 2.66
CA PHE A 194 -20.37 24.19 2.63
C PHE A 194 -20.66 25.04 3.88
N PRO A 195 -20.41 24.58 5.12
CA PRO A 195 -20.59 25.41 6.31
C PRO A 195 -19.67 26.63 6.32
N CYS A 196 -18.39 26.48 5.94
CA CYS A 196 -17.46 27.60 5.84
C CYS A 196 -17.91 28.63 4.80
N VAL A 197 -18.33 28.21 3.61
CA VAL A 197 -18.88 29.10 2.58
C VAL A 197 -20.14 29.81 3.10
N GLY A 198 -21.04 29.09 3.78
CA GLY A 198 -22.24 29.67 4.39
C GLY A 198 -21.91 30.75 5.43
N ILE A 199 -20.95 30.49 6.32
CA ILE A 199 -20.49 31.47 7.31
C ILE A 199 -19.82 32.67 6.64
N SER A 200 -19.02 32.45 5.58
CA SER A 200 -18.46 33.54 4.79
C SER A 200 -19.55 34.38 4.13
N CYS A 201 -20.65 33.80 3.64
CA CYS A 201 -21.80 34.55 3.13
C CYS A 201 -22.48 35.41 4.22
N LEU A 202 -22.53 34.94 5.48
CA LEU A 202 -23.07 35.72 6.59
C LEU A 202 -22.27 37.01 6.85
N THR A 203 -20.98 37.06 6.49
CA THR A 203 -20.19 38.30 6.58
C THR A 203 -20.73 39.41 5.69
N ILE A 204 -21.32 39.07 4.54
CA ILE A 204 -21.97 40.04 3.64
C ILE A 204 -23.26 40.55 4.27
N ALA A 205 -24.03 39.68 4.94
CA ALA A 205 -25.28 40.05 5.61
C ALA A 205 -25.08 41.09 6.73
N VAL A 206 -23.91 41.09 7.39
CA VAL A 206 -23.53 42.10 8.39
C VAL A 206 -23.56 43.53 7.83
N PHE A 207 -23.28 43.72 6.54
CA PHE A 207 -23.33 45.05 5.91
C PHE A 207 -24.75 45.54 5.65
N TYR A 208 -25.71 44.63 5.48
CA TYR A 208 -27.12 44.95 5.32
C TYR A 208 -27.83 45.28 6.64
N LEU A 209 -27.25 44.87 7.77
CA LEU A 209 -27.85 45.14 9.08
C LEU A 209 -27.68 46.62 9.47
N PRO A 210 -28.78 47.36 9.73
CA PRO A 210 -28.71 48.76 10.12
C PRO A 210 -28.03 48.92 11.48
N SER A 211 -27.19 49.95 11.61
CA SER A 211 -26.36 50.22 12.80
C SER A 211 -27.16 50.50 14.09
N TYR A 212 -28.41 50.91 13.97
CA TYR A 212 -29.30 51.19 15.10
C TYR A 212 -29.70 49.93 15.89
N SER A 213 -29.51 48.72 15.33
CA SER A 213 -29.95 47.47 15.94
C SER A 213 -29.05 46.98 17.08
N GLY A 214 -27.83 47.49 17.26
CA GLY A 214 -26.86 47.03 18.28
C GLY A 214 -26.27 45.63 18.05
N GLU A 215 -26.95 44.74 17.32
CA GLU A 215 -26.57 43.33 17.10
C GLU A 215 -25.40 43.12 16.12
N LYS A 216 -24.96 44.17 15.43
CA LYS A 216 -23.91 44.07 14.40
C LYS A 216 -22.60 43.51 14.94
N VAL A 217 -22.20 43.93 16.14
CA VAL A 217 -20.95 43.48 16.79
C VAL A 217 -21.08 42.03 17.28
N SER A 218 -22.24 41.66 17.83
CA SER A 218 -22.54 40.31 18.30
C SER A 218 -22.47 39.28 17.15
N MET A 219 -23.04 39.63 15.98
CA MET A 219 -22.99 38.79 14.78
C MET A 219 -21.55 38.59 14.28
N CYS A 220 -20.73 39.65 14.25
CA CYS A 220 -19.32 39.55 13.88
C CYS A 220 -18.53 38.61 14.81
N ILE A 221 -18.70 38.76 16.13
CA ILE A 221 -18.03 37.91 17.11
C ILE A 221 -18.44 36.45 16.92
N SER A 222 -19.73 36.19 16.73
CA SER A 222 -20.25 34.83 16.50
C SER A 222 -19.68 34.19 15.24
N ILE A 223 -19.53 34.95 14.15
CA ILE A 223 -18.91 34.49 12.90
C ILE A 223 -17.44 34.12 13.12
N VAL A 224 -16.67 34.98 13.81
CA VAL A 224 -15.25 34.72 14.10
C VAL A 224 -15.12 33.47 14.97
N VAL A 225 -15.93 33.34 16.02
CA VAL A 225 -15.93 32.14 16.87
C VAL A 225 -16.27 30.89 16.07
N ALA A 226 -17.29 30.93 15.21
CA ALA A 226 -17.63 29.80 14.35
C ALA A 226 -16.46 29.42 13.42
N LEU A 227 -15.82 30.38 12.75
CA LEU A 227 -14.66 30.12 11.90
C LEU A 227 -13.49 29.52 12.70
N THR A 228 -13.21 30.02 13.90
CA THR A 228 -12.15 29.45 14.76
C THR A 228 -12.46 28.01 15.17
N MET A 229 -13.72 27.68 15.46
CA MET A 229 -14.13 26.31 15.76
C MET A 229 -13.96 25.39 14.56
N PHE A 230 -14.29 25.83 13.34
CA PHE A 230 -14.06 25.05 12.12
C PHE A 230 -12.57 24.83 11.82
N ILE A 231 -11.73 25.83 12.07
CA ILE A 231 -10.27 25.67 11.94
C ILE A 231 -9.74 24.66 12.96
N LEU A 232 -10.20 24.72 14.21
CA LEU A 232 -9.82 23.75 15.24
C LEU A 232 -10.22 22.33 14.84
N LEU A 233 -11.43 22.14 14.31
CA LEU A 233 -11.93 20.85 13.82
C LEU A 233 -11.11 20.27 12.66
N LEU A 234 -10.47 21.12 11.86
CA LEU A 234 -9.60 20.70 10.76
C LEU A 234 -8.21 20.29 11.27
N VAL A 235 -7.70 20.99 12.29
CA VAL A 235 -6.35 20.78 12.84
C VAL A 235 -6.29 19.65 13.87
N SER A 236 -7.39 19.38 14.59
CA SER A 236 -7.52 18.30 15.58
C SER A 236 -7.76 16.94 14.95
#